data_AF-X7Z3U2-F1
#
_entry.id   AF-X7Z3U2-F1
#
_cell.length_a   1.000
_cell.length_b   1.000
_cell.length_c   1.000
_cell.angle_alpha   90.00
_cell.angle_beta   90.00
_cell.angle_gamma   90.00
#
_symmetry.space_group_name_H-M   'P 1'
#
loop_
_entity.id
_entity.type
_entity.pdbx_description
1 polymer ?
#
loop_
_entity_poly.entity_id
_entity_poly.type
_entity_poly.pdbx_seq_one_letter_code
_entity_poly.pdbx_strand_id
1 'polypeptide(L)'
;MLAVGGMLVFPAANDLLTMFVALEVLSLPLYLLCGLARRRRLLSQEAAVKYFLLGAFSSAFFLYGVALLYGATGTLTLAGIRDGLTQHRDDSIALIGVALLAVGLLFKVGAVPFHSWIPDVYQGAPTPITGFMAAATKVAAFGALMRVVYVALPPLHDQWRPVLWGISILTMAVGTITAVNQNDVKRLLAYSSVAMLASSSQV
;
A
#
# COMPACT_ATOMS: atom_id res chain seq x y z
N MET A 1 -9.87 -11.64 -13.07
CA MET A 1 -10.10 -10.44 -13.90
C MET A 1 -10.38 -9.20 -13.06
N LEU A 2 -11.30 -9.23 -12.07
CA LEU A 2 -11.55 -8.08 -11.19
C LEU A 2 -10.28 -7.52 -10.52
N ALA A 3 -9.48 -8.38 -9.87
CA ALA A 3 -8.26 -7.94 -9.20
C ALA A 3 -7.28 -7.22 -10.15
N VAL A 4 -7.13 -7.75 -11.36
CA VAL A 4 -6.26 -7.17 -12.39
C VAL A 4 -6.81 -5.83 -12.88
N GLY A 5 -8.12 -5.72 -13.10
CA GLY A 5 -8.75 -4.45 -13.46
C GLY A 5 -8.49 -3.37 -12.41
N GLY A 6 -8.68 -3.69 -11.13
CA GLY A 6 -8.34 -2.79 -10.03
C GLY A 6 -6.85 -2.41 -10.05
N MET A 7 -5.94 -3.38 -10.24
CA MET A 7 -4.50 -3.13 -10.32
C MET A 7 -4.09 -2.23 -11.49
N LEU A 8 -4.78 -2.28 -12.62
CA LEU A 8 -4.52 -1.41 -13.78
C LEU A 8 -5.04 0.01 -13.56
N VAL A 9 -6.23 0.14 -12.96
CA VAL A 9 -6.84 1.46 -12.68
C VAL A 9 -6.12 2.17 -11.55
N PHE A 10 -5.61 1.44 -10.55
CA PHE A 10 -5.03 2.01 -9.34
C PHE A 10 -3.90 3.03 -9.57
N PRO A 11 -2.85 2.72 -10.37
CA PRO A 11 -1.82 3.71 -10.73
C PRO A 11 -2.27 4.72 -11.80
N ALA A 12 -3.38 4.45 -12.49
CA ALA A 12 -3.92 5.31 -13.55
C ALA A 12 -4.94 6.34 -13.03
N ALA A 13 -5.39 6.22 -11.78
CA ALA A 13 -6.39 7.08 -11.18
C ALA A 13 -5.92 8.55 -11.13
N ASN A 14 -6.81 9.47 -11.50
CA ASN A 14 -6.57 10.92 -11.50
C ASN A 14 -7.22 11.65 -10.32
N ASP A 15 -8.04 10.96 -9.54
CA ASP A 15 -8.66 11.46 -8.32
C ASP A 15 -8.63 10.37 -7.24
N LEU A 16 -8.67 10.81 -5.98
CA LEU A 16 -8.53 9.96 -4.82
C LEU A 16 -9.70 8.99 -4.62
N LEU A 17 -10.90 9.33 -5.11
CA LEU A 17 -12.07 8.45 -5.00
C LEU A 17 -11.96 7.28 -5.98
N THR A 18 -11.59 7.54 -7.23
CA THR A 18 -11.30 6.48 -8.21
C THR A 18 -10.14 5.60 -7.74
N MET A 19 -9.11 6.20 -7.14
CA MET A 19 -8.00 5.45 -6.55
C MET A 19 -8.47 4.53 -5.41
N PHE A 20 -9.37 5.00 -4.53
CA PHE A 20 -9.99 4.18 -3.48
C PHE A 20 -10.80 3.03 -4.07
N VAL A 21 -11.64 3.28 -5.07
CA VAL A 21 -12.43 2.23 -5.73
C VAL A 21 -11.51 1.19 -6.37
N ALA A 22 -10.45 1.61 -7.06
CA ALA A 22 -9.47 0.69 -7.63
C ALA A 22 -8.76 -0.15 -6.56
N LEU A 23 -8.43 0.46 -5.41
CA LEU A 23 -7.87 -0.21 -4.24
C LEU A 23 -8.82 -1.28 -3.70
N GLU A 24 -10.11 -1.01 -3.58
CA GLU A 24 -11.07 -2.02 -3.10
C GLU A 24 -11.32 -3.12 -4.14
N VAL A 25 -11.43 -2.76 -5.42
CA VAL A 25 -11.62 -3.70 -6.53
C VAL A 25 -10.43 -4.65 -6.69
N LEU A 26 -9.20 -4.19 -6.40
CA LEU A 26 -8.04 -5.10 -6.35
C LEU A 26 -7.98 -5.91 -5.04
N SER A 27 -8.45 -5.36 -3.93
CA SER A 27 -8.26 -5.94 -2.59
C SER A 27 -9.28 -7.01 -2.22
N LEU A 28 -10.58 -6.73 -2.40
CA LEU A 28 -11.64 -7.66 -2.02
C LEU A 28 -11.51 -9.03 -2.71
N PRO A 29 -11.21 -9.12 -4.02
CA PRO A 29 -10.97 -10.42 -4.65
C PRO A 29 -9.72 -11.11 -4.11
N LEU A 30 -8.65 -10.37 -3.80
CA LEU A 30 -7.43 -10.95 -3.23
C LEU A 30 -7.67 -11.57 -1.86
N TYR A 31 -8.46 -10.90 -1.00
CA TYR A 31 -8.83 -11.45 0.32
C TYR A 31 -9.53 -12.80 0.17
N LEU A 32 -10.45 -12.92 -0.77
CA LEU A 32 -11.12 -14.18 -1.08
C LEU A 32 -10.15 -15.24 -1.62
N LEU A 33 -9.30 -14.86 -2.58
CA LEU A 33 -8.33 -15.77 -3.20
C LEU A 33 -7.34 -16.36 -2.19
N CYS A 34 -6.94 -15.60 -1.17
CA CYS A 34 -6.09 -16.09 -0.07
C CYS A 34 -6.74 -17.24 0.72
N GLY A 35 -8.07 -17.30 0.78
CA GLY A 35 -8.86 -18.30 1.52
C GLY A 35 -9.22 -19.57 0.74
N LEU A 36 -8.77 -19.70 -0.52
CA LEU A 36 -9.19 -20.79 -1.41
C LEU A 36 -8.29 -22.04 -1.36
N ALA A 37 -7.32 -22.12 -0.44
CA ALA A 37 -6.45 -23.29 -0.39
C ALA A 37 -7.24 -24.54 0.05
N ARG A 38 -7.29 -25.56 -0.81
CA ARG A 38 -7.92 -26.86 -0.48
C ARG A 38 -7.12 -27.64 0.56
N ARG A 39 -5.78 -27.57 0.48
CA ARG A 39 -4.86 -28.15 1.47
C ARG A 39 -4.53 -27.08 2.50
N ARG A 40 -4.45 -27.45 3.79
CA ARG A 40 -4.21 -26.53 4.92
C ARG A 40 -5.27 -25.41 5.03
N ARG A 41 -6.56 -25.79 4.88
CA ARG A 41 -7.71 -24.87 4.88
C ARG A 41 -7.74 -23.89 6.06
N LEU A 42 -7.45 -24.37 7.27
CA LEU A 42 -7.46 -23.53 8.48
C LEU A 42 -6.46 -22.36 8.40
N LEU A 43 -5.22 -22.65 7.98
CA LEU A 43 -4.17 -21.63 7.80
C LEU A 43 -4.52 -20.63 6.69
N SER A 44 -5.15 -21.10 5.60
CA SER A 44 -5.59 -20.25 4.49
C SER A 44 -6.75 -19.34 4.90
N GLN A 45 -7.69 -19.82 5.71
CA GLN A 45 -8.78 -19.03 6.27
C GLN A 45 -8.27 -17.98 7.26
N GLU A 46 -7.34 -18.36 8.14
CA GLU A 46 -6.68 -17.42 9.06
C GLU A 46 -5.95 -16.30 8.30
N ALA A 47 -5.18 -16.66 7.27
CA ALA A 47 -4.51 -15.69 6.40
C ALA A 47 -5.50 -14.74 5.70
N ALA A 48 -6.61 -15.26 5.18
CA ALA A 48 -7.63 -14.44 4.54
C ALA A 48 -8.26 -13.44 5.52
N VAL A 49 -8.60 -13.88 6.74
CA VAL A 49 -9.18 -13.02 7.78
C VAL A 49 -8.18 -11.97 8.24
N LYS A 50 -6.92 -12.36 8.50
CA LYS A 50 -5.85 -11.40 8.84
C LYS A 50 -5.66 -10.36 7.74
N TYR A 51 -5.61 -10.79 6.48
CA TYR A 51 -5.43 -9.88 5.36
C TYR A 51 -6.61 -8.92 5.21
N PHE A 52 -7.83 -9.43 5.31
CA PHE A 52 -9.05 -8.63 5.23
C PHE A 52 -9.12 -7.59 6.36
N LEU A 53 -8.89 -7.98 7.62
CA LEU A 53 -9.00 -7.08 8.77
C LEU A 53 -7.95 -5.97 8.72
N LEU A 54 -6.68 -6.33 8.50
CA LEU A 54 -5.62 -5.32 8.40
C LEU A 54 -5.81 -4.44 7.15
N GLY A 55 -6.32 -5.04 6.07
CA GLY A 55 -6.66 -4.32 4.84
C GLY A 55 -7.81 -3.33 5.03
N ALA A 56 -8.90 -3.72 5.68
CA ALA A 56 -10.03 -2.84 5.97
C ALA A 56 -9.61 -1.66 6.87
N PHE A 57 -8.75 -1.91 7.85
CA PHE A 57 -8.19 -0.86 8.69
C PHE A 57 -7.37 0.12 7.84
N SER A 58 -6.47 -0.39 7.00
CA SER A 58 -5.68 0.41 6.06
C SER A 58 -6.54 1.25 5.10
N SER A 59 -7.61 0.67 4.55
CA SER A 59 -8.58 1.37 3.70
C SER A 59 -9.31 2.48 4.45
N ALA A 60 -9.62 2.29 5.74
CA ALA A 60 -10.21 3.33 6.57
C ALA A 60 -9.26 4.52 6.78
N PHE A 61 -7.97 4.27 7.04
CA PHE A 61 -6.97 5.36 7.09
C PHE A 61 -6.85 6.07 5.75
N PHE A 62 -6.81 5.31 4.65
CA PHE A 62 -6.77 5.89 3.31
C PHE A 62 -7.94 6.84 3.11
N LEU A 63 -9.17 6.36 3.32
CA LEU A 63 -10.39 7.13 3.09
C LEU A 63 -10.51 8.34 4.04
N TYR A 64 -10.07 8.21 5.30
CA TYR A 64 -10.02 9.34 6.22
C TYR A 64 -8.99 10.39 5.78
N GLY A 65 -7.83 9.96 5.25
CA GLY A 65 -6.86 10.85 4.61
C GLY A 65 -7.44 11.59 3.39
N VAL A 66 -8.21 10.89 2.55
CA VAL A 66 -8.96 11.49 1.43
C VAL A 66 -9.93 12.56 1.93
N ALA A 67 -10.69 12.27 2.99
CA ALA A 67 -11.64 13.21 3.56
C ALA A 67 -10.98 14.50 4.08
N LEU A 68 -9.83 14.39 4.76
CA LEU A 68 -9.07 15.55 5.24
C LEU A 68 -8.45 16.36 4.10
N LEU A 69 -7.92 15.70 3.06
CA LEU A 69 -7.39 16.38 1.89
C LEU A 69 -8.49 17.11 1.11
N TYR A 70 -9.67 16.51 1.00
CA TYR A 70 -10.84 17.19 0.46
C TYR A 70 -11.24 18.40 1.33
N GLY A 71 -11.25 18.24 2.66
CA GLY A 71 -11.54 19.34 3.59
C GLY A 71 -10.54 20.50 3.49
N ALA A 72 -9.26 20.21 3.20
CA ALA A 72 -8.22 21.21 3.07
C ALA A 72 -8.18 21.89 1.68
N THR A 73 -8.52 21.16 0.60
CA THR A 73 -8.32 21.64 -0.79
C THR A 73 -9.61 21.86 -1.58
N GLY A 74 -10.75 21.34 -1.10
CA GLY A 74 -12.05 21.41 -1.77
C GLY A 74 -12.20 20.50 -2.99
N THR A 75 -11.25 19.60 -3.25
CA THR A 75 -11.25 18.74 -4.45
C THR A 75 -10.66 17.36 -4.16
N LEU A 76 -11.00 16.40 -5.00
CA LEU A 76 -10.50 15.02 -4.94
C LEU A 76 -9.51 14.71 -6.06
N THR A 77 -9.42 15.58 -7.07
CA THR A 77 -8.51 15.40 -8.20
C THR A 77 -7.07 15.64 -7.75
N LEU A 78 -6.13 14.82 -8.20
CA LEU A 78 -4.73 14.94 -7.79
C LEU A 78 -4.12 16.30 -8.18
N ALA A 79 -4.41 16.77 -9.39
CA ALA A 79 -3.98 18.10 -9.84
C ALA A 79 -4.63 19.23 -9.04
N GLY A 80 -5.92 19.11 -8.73
CA GLY A 80 -6.60 20.11 -7.91
C GLY A 80 -6.09 20.15 -6.47
N ILE A 81 -5.71 19.00 -5.89
CA ILE A 81 -5.08 18.94 -4.56
C ILE A 81 -3.76 19.70 -4.59
N ARG A 82 -2.90 19.45 -5.58
CA ARG A 82 -1.64 20.19 -5.76
C ARG A 82 -1.90 21.69 -5.78
N ASP A 83 -2.83 22.13 -6.61
CA ASP A 83 -3.12 23.55 -6.78
C ASP A 83 -3.70 24.16 -5.48
N GLY A 84 -4.59 23.43 -4.79
CA GLY A 84 -5.15 23.84 -3.49
C GLY A 84 -4.09 23.98 -2.38
N LEU A 85 -3.10 23.09 -2.35
CA LEU A 85 -1.97 23.16 -1.41
C LEU A 85 -1.04 24.34 -1.68
N THR A 86 -0.93 24.82 -2.92
CA THR A 86 -0.11 26.02 -3.21
C THR A 86 -0.76 27.34 -2.75
N GLN A 87 -2.09 27.34 -2.58
CA GLN A 87 -2.86 28.56 -2.30
C GLN A 87 -3.09 28.80 -0.80
N HIS A 88 -3.08 27.76 0.02
CA HIS A 88 -3.32 27.86 1.46
C HIS A 88 -2.01 27.99 2.23
N ARG A 89 -2.03 28.77 3.33
CA ARG A 89 -0.83 28.97 4.18
C ARG A 89 -0.75 28.01 5.37
N ASP A 90 -1.84 27.34 5.72
CA ASP A 90 -1.86 26.36 6.82
C ASP A 90 -2.10 24.95 6.26
N ASP A 91 -1.02 24.18 6.16
CA ASP A 91 -1.02 22.82 5.65
C ASP A 91 -1.28 21.77 6.73
N SER A 92 -1.59 22.15 7.98
CA SER A 92 -1.66 21.20 9.11
C SER A 92 -2.68 20.08 8.86
N ILE A 93 -3.88 20.42 8.39
CA ILE A 93 -4.92 19.44 8.05
C ILE A 93 -4.49 18.59 6.85
N ALA A 94 -3.89 19.22 5.84
CA ALA A 94 -3.40 18.53 4.67
C ALA A 94 -2.30 17.52 5.01
N LEU A 95 -1.34 17.88 5.88
CA LEU A 95 -0.27 17.00 6.33
C LEU A 95 -0.80 15.77 7.08
N ILE A 96 -1.80 15.96 7.95
CA ILE A 96 -2.48 14.84 8.62
C ILE A 96 -3.19 13.97 7.56
N GLY A 97 -3.89 14.58 6.61
CA GLY A 97 -4.53 13.89 5.49
C GLY A 97 -3.56 13.06 4.65
N VAL A 98 -2.42 13.64 4.28
CA VAL A 98 -1.33 12.96 3.57
C VAL A 98 -0.77 11.80 4.39
N ALA A 99 -0.54 11.99 5.69
CA ALA A 99 0.00 10.94 6.55
C ALA A 99 -0.95 9.73 6.62
N LEU A 100 -2.25 9.97 6.80
CA LEU A 100 -3.26 8.90 6.86
C LEU A 100 -3.47 8.23 5.49
N LEU A 101 -3.47 9.01 4.41
CA LEU A 101 -3.49 8.48 3.04
C LEU A 101 -2.27 7.59 2.78
N ALA A 102 -1.09 8.02 3.22
CA ALA A 102 0.16 7.28 3.07
C ALA A 102 0.14 5.95 3.84
N VAL A 103 -0.48 5.87 5.03
CA VAL A 103 -0.70 4.60 5.76
C VAL A 103 -1.37 3.57 4.85
N GLY A 104 -2.42 3.99 4.14
CA GLY A 104 -3.14 3.16 3.17
C GLY A 104 -2.25 2.59 2.07
N LEU A 105 -1.51 3.48 1.40
CA LEU A 105 -0.65 3.14 0.28
C LEU A 105 0.56 2.30 0.71
N LEU A 106 1.22 2.66 1.81
CA LEU A 106 2.39 1.96 2.35
C LEU A 106 2.05 0.56 2.85
N PHE A 107 0.86 0.37 3.43
CA PHE A 107 0.34 -0.96 3.74
C PHE A 107 0.18 -1.82 2.48
N LYS A 108 -0.37 -1.24 1.40
CA LYS A 108 -0.56 -1.96 0.14
C LYS A 108 0.75 -2.32 -0.55
N VAL A 109 1.74 -1.42 -0.48
CA VAL A 109 3.13 -1.69 -0.89
C VAL A 109 3.75 -2.77 -0.01
N GLY A 110 3.42 -2.77 1.29
CA GLY A 110 4.02 -3.66 2.28
C GLY A 110 5.34 -3.12 2.83
N ALA A 111 5.45 -1.80 2.95
CA ALA A 111 6.61 -1.14 3.54
C ALA A 111 6.52 -1.14 5.09
N VAL A 112 7.66 -1.04 5.77
CA VAL A 112 7.70 -0.92 7.23
C VAL A 112 7.17 0.46 7.64
N PRO A 113 6.33 0.59 8.68
CA PRO A 113 5.91 -0.42 9.67
C PRO A 113 4.71 -1.32 9.29
N PHE A 114 4.11 -1.14 8.12
CA PHE A 114 2.84 -1.76 7.73
C PHE A 114 2.97 -3.14 7.05
N HIS A 115 4.17 -3.76 7.09
CA HIS A 115 4.51 -5.02 6.41
C HIS A 115 4.11 -6.31 7.15
N SER A 116 3.61 -6.22 8.40
CA SER A 116 3.41 -7.37 9.30
C SER A 116 2.45 -8.44 8.77
N TRP A 117 1.54 -8.08 7.87
CA TRP A 117 0.60 -9.00 7.26
C TRP A 117 1.24 -9.94 6.22
N ILE A 118 2.34 -9.53 5.59
CA ILE A 118 2.90 -10.24 4.41
C ILE A 118 3.32 -11.67 4.75
N PRO A 119 4.12 -11.95 5.80
CA PRO A 119 4.58 -13.31 6.07
C PRO A 119 3.42 -14.30 6.30
N ASP A 120 2.45 -13.91 7.13
CA ASP A 120 1.29 -14.75 7.48
C ASP A 120 0.43 -15.04 6.26
N VAL A 121 0.16 -14.02 5.46
CA VAL A 121 -0.70 -14.15 4.28
C VAL A 121 0.00 -14.95 3.18
N TYR A 122 1.30 -14.74 2.98
CA TYR A 122 2.07 -15.45 1.96
C TYR A 122 2.22 -16.93 2.31
N GLN A 123 2.35 -17.25 3.60
CA GLN A 123 2.43 -18.62 4.09
C GLN A 123 1.10 -19.36 3.91
N GLY A 124 -0.01 -18.73 4.33
CA GLY A 124 -1.34 -19.32 4.31
C GLY A 124 -2.01 -19.38 2.93
N ALA A 125 -1.73 -18.44 2.03
CA ALA A 125 -2.33 -18.39 0.70
C ALA A 125 -1.83 -19.53 -0.22
N PRO A 126 -2.64 -19.94 -1.23
CA PRO A 126 -2.19 -20.84 -2.29
C PRO A 126 -0.97 -20.24 -3.02
N THR A 127 0.05 -21.06 -3.29
CA THR A 127 1.31 -20.59 -3.91
C THR A 127 1.13 -19.72 -5.17
N PRO A 128 0.22 -20.02 -6.13
CA PRO A 128 -0.01 -19.14 -7.27
C PRO A 128 -0.52 -17.75 -6.88
N ILE A 129 -1.35 -17.65 -5.84
CA ILE A 129 -1.89 -16.39 -5.33
C ILE A 129 -0.78 -15.60 -4.62
N THR A 130 0.07 -16.28 -3.84
CA THR A 130 1.25 -15.66 -3.22
C THR A 130 2.17 -15.04 -4.28
N GLY A 131 2.48 -15.77 -5.36
CA GLY A 131 3.30 -15.26 -6.46
C GLY A 131 2.66 -14.07 -7.18
N PHE A 132 1.35 -14.16 -7.47
CA PHE A 132 0.59 -13.06 -8.07
C PHE A 132 0.63 -11.80 -7.20
N MET A 133 0.44 -11.94 -5.88
CA MET A 133 0.48 -10.83 -4.94
C MET A 133 1.88 -10.23 -4.78
N ALA A 134 2.91 -11.07 -4.78
CA ALA A 134 4.30 -10.63 -4.62
C ALA A 134 4.79 -9.79 -5.80
N ALA A 135 4.21 -9.96 -7.00
CA ALA A 135 4.56 -9.17 -8.18
C ALA A 135 3.52 -8.08 -8.47
N ALA A 136 2.30 -8.47 -8.87
CA ALA A 136 1.34 -7.55 -9.48
C ALA A 136 0.80 -6.51 -8.49
N THR A 137 0.47 -6.93 -7.27
CA THR A 137 -0.06 -6.00 -6.24
C THR A 137 0.97 -4.94 -5.87
N LYS A 138 2.26 -5.32 -5.78
CA LYS A 138 3.33 -4.39 -5.42
C LYS A 138 3.56 -3.33 -6.50
N VAL A 139 3.57 -3.74 -7.77
CA VAL A 139 3.70 -2.80 -8.91
C VAL A 139 2.53 -1.81 -8.93
N ALA A 140 1.30 -2.29 -8.80
CA ALA A 140 0.12 -1.43 -8.77
C ALA A 140 0.15 -0.44 -7.60
N ALA A 141 0.50 -0.92 -6.40
CA ALA A 141 0.58 -0.07 -5.21
C ALA A 141 1.69 0.97 -5.29
N PHE A 142 2.86 0.60 -5.80
CA PHE A 142 3.97 1.53 -6.00
C PHE A 142 3.62 2.59 -7.04
N GLY A 143 2.99 2.19 -8.16
CA GLY A 143 2.52 3.14 -9.17
C GLY A 143 1.50 4.13 -8.62
N ALA A 144 0.55 3.70 -7.79
CA ALA A 144 -0.40 4.58 -7.12
C ALA A 144 0.28 5.54 -6.13
N LEU A 145 1.26 5.04 -5.36
CA LEU A 145 2.07 5.87 -4.46
C LEU A 145 2.85 6.95 -5.23
N MET A 146 3.53 6.57 -6.32
CA MET A 146 4.21 7.53 -7.18
C MET A 146 3.24 8.56 -7.76
N ARG A 147 2.06 8.12 -8.21
CA ARG A 147 1.02 9.01 -8.74
C ARG A 147 0.65 10.10 -7.74
N VAL A 148 0.39 9.73 -6.47
CA VAL A 148 0.06 10.70 -5.42
C VAL A 148 1.24 11.64 -5.15
N VAL A 149 2.43 11.09 -4.93
CA VAL A 149 3.62 11.86 -4.55
C VAL A 149 4.05 12.86 -5.63
N TYR A 150 4.06 12.44 -6.89
CA TYR A 150 4.51 13.29 -8.01
C TYR A 150 3.45 14.22 -8.57
N VAL A 151 2.17 13.87 -8.49
CA VAL A 151 1.10 14.70 -9.08
C VAL A 151 0.47 15.63 -8.04
N ALA A 152 0.14 15.12 -6.85
CA ALA A 152 -0.60 15.88 -5.83
C ALA A 152 0.32 16.55 -4.80
N LEU A 153 1.42 15.91 -4.41
CA LEU A 153 2.26 16.36 -3.29
C LEU A 153 3.55 17.15 -3.61
N PRO A 154 3.87 17.63 -4.82
CA PRO A 154 5.02 18.52 -5.02
C PRO A 154 5.09 19.73 -4.05
N PRO A 155 3.98 20.38 -3.66
CA PRO A 155 4.02 21.50 -2.71
C PRO A 155 4.51 21.12 -1.31
N LEU A 156 4.37 19.84 -0.92
CA LEU A 156 4.76 19.32 0.39
C LEU A 156 6.05 18.49 0.34
N HIS A 157 6.88 18.71 -0.68
CA HIS A 157 8.06 17.91 -0.98
C HIS A 157 9.05 17.82 0.19
N ASP A 158 9.29 18.92 0.90
CA ASP A 158 10.25 18.95 1.99
C ASP A 158 9.75 18.18 3.23
N GLN A 159 8.44 17.99 3.36
CA GLN A 159 7.81 17.24 4.44
C GLN A 159 7.74 15.74 4.13
N TRP A 160 7.28 15.33 2.94
CA TRP A 160 7.10 13.91 2.65
C TRP A 160 8.41 13.20 2.25
N ARG A 161 9.37 13.91 1.64
CA ARG A 161 10.59 13.27 1.14
C ARG A 161 11.40 12.61 2.26
N PRO A 162 11.77 13.30 3.37
CA PRO A 162 12.53 12.67 4.45
C PRO A 162 11.82 11.44 5.06
N VAL A 163 10.49 11.48 5.13
CA VAL A 163 9.67 10.37 5.64
C VAL A 163 9.79 9.14 4.75
N LEU A 164 9.70 9.29 3.42
CA LEU A 164 9.89 8.18 2.48
C LEU A 164 11.31 7.62 2.51
N TRP A 165 12.33 8.47 2.70
CA TRP A 165 13.71 8.02 2.92
C TRP A 165 13.83 7.17 4.18
N GLY A 166 13.27 7.63 5.30
CA GLY A 166 13.24 6.88 6.56
C GLY A 166 12.54 5.53 6.42
N ILE A 167 11.36 5.50 5.78
CA ILE A 167 10.62 4.27 5.50
C ILE A 167 11.45 3.32 4.62
N SER A 168 12.14 3.83 3.61
CA SER A 168 12.95 3.01 2.70
C SER A 168 14.12 2.36 3.45
N ILE A 169 14.88 3.13 4.21
CA ILE A 169 15.99 2.63 5.03
C ILE A 169 15.49 1.57 6.02
N LEU A 170 14.40 1.87 6.73
CA LEU A 170 13.82 0.95 7.71
C LEU A 170 13.32 -0.34 7.06
N THR A 171 12.72 -0.23 5.87
CA THR A 171 12.22 -1.37 5.10
C THR A 171 13.35 -2.27 4.61
N MET A 172 14.47 -1.70 4.16
CA MET A 172 15.68 -2.46 3.82
C MET A 172 16.27 -3.17 5.06
N ALA A 173 16.43 -2.44 6.16
CA ALA A 173 17.03 -2.98 7.38
C ALA A 173 16.19 -4.12 7.96
N VAL A 174 14.90 -3.87 8.22
CA VAL A 174 14.01 -4.88 8.81
C VAL A 174 13.83 -6.05 7.86
N GLY A 175 13.58 -5.82 6.57
CA GLY A 175 13.39 -6.88 5.58
C GLY A 175 14.61 -7.81 5.49
N THR A 176 15.82 -7.24 5.49
CA THR A 176 17.06 -8.03 5.41
C THR A 176 17.35 -8.78 6.70
N ILE A 177 17.25 -8.11 7.86
CA ILE A 177 17.55 -8.74 9.17
C ILE A 177 16.57 -9.88 9.47
N THR A 178 15.28 -9.67 9.22
CA THR A 178 14.26 -10.68 9.49
C THR A 178 14.32 -11.85 8.52
N ALA A 179 14.75 -11.65 7.27
CA ALA A 179 14.91 -12.71 6.28
C ALA A 179 16.00 -13.72 6.66
N VAL A 180 17.13 -13.26 7.23
CA VAL A 180 18.27 -14.11 7.63
C VAL A 180 17.87 -15.17 8.66
N ASN A 181 16.87 -14.87 9.50
CA ASN A 181 16.44 -15.76 10.60
C ASN A 181 15.22 -16.64 10.25
N GLN A 182 14.84 -16.74 8.95
CA GLN A 182 13.70 -17.56 8.54
C GLN A 182 14.12 -18.97 8.10
N ASN A 183 13.45 -19.97 8.67
CA ASN A 183 13.60 -21.39 8.27
C ASN A 183 12.54 -21.84 7.24
N ASP A 184 11.48 -21.06 7.03
CA ASP A 184 10.42 -21.36 6.06
C ASP A 184 10.64 -20.57 4.76
N VAL A 185 10.71 -21.27 3.64
CA VAL A 185 11.02 -20.68 2.32
C VAL A 185 9.99 -19.62 1.91
N LYS A 186 8.70 -19.79 2.24
CA LYS A 186 7.67 -18.78 1.90
C LYS A 186 7.84 -17.52 2.74
N ARG A 187 8.17 -17.66 4.03
CA ARG A 187 8.45 -16.51 4.91
C ARG A 187 9.72 -15.80 4.49
N LEU A 188 10.76 -16.54 4.09
CA LEU A 188 11.99 -15.98 3.55
C LEU A 188 11.72 -15.15 2.28
N LEU A 189 10.94 -15.69 1.32
CA LEU A 189 10.54 -14.96 0.11
C LEU A 189 9.69 -13.73 0.43
N ALA A 190 8.81 -13.81 1.43
CA ALA A 190 8.00 -12.68 1.88
C ALA A 190 8.90 -11.52 2.36
N TYR A 191 9.84 -11.77 3.27
CA TYR A 191 10.74 -10.73 3.79
C TYR A 191 11.74 -10.22 2.75
N SER A 192 12.26 -11.10 1.87
CA SER A 192 13.09 -10.68 0.74
C SER A 192 12.34 -9.72 -0.20
N SER A 193 11.06 -10.00 -0.49
CA SER A 193 10.22 -9.11 -1.29
C SER A 193 9.96 -7.75 -0.63
N VAL A 194 10.01 -7.67 0.71
CA VAL A 194 9.88 -6.41 1.46
C VAL A 194 11.18 -5.60 1.32
N ALA A 195 12.35 -6.24 1.48
CA ALA A 195 13.63 -5.59 1.32
C ALA A 195 13.87 -5.05 -0.11
N MET A 196 13.54 -5.85 -1.14
CA MET A 196 13.72 -5.44 -2.55
C MET A 196 12.92 -4.19 -2.91
N LEU A 197 11.71 -4.00 -2.35
CA LEU A 197 10.88 -2.82 -2.63
C LEU A 197 11.56 -1.50 -2.29
N ALA A 198 12.32 -1.47 -1.19
CA ALA A 198 12.96 -0.24 -0.76
C ALA A 198 14.19 0.09 -1.62
N SER A 199 14.89 -0.91 -2.16
CA SER A 199 16.02 -0.70 -3.05
C SER A 199 15.64 -0.05 -4.40
N SER A 200 14.42 -0.27 -4.88
CA SER A 200 13.93 0.33 -6.14
C SER A 200 13.51 1.80 -6.02
N SER A 201 13.53 2.39 -4.82
CA SER A 201 13.20 3.81 -4.60
C SER A 201 14.39 4.76 -4.78
N GLN A 202 15.61 4.22 -4.95
CA GLN A 202 16.86 4.98 -5.05
C GLN A 202 17.44 5.07 -6.47
N VAL A 203 16.69 4.62 -7.48
CA VAL A 203 17.03 4.71 -8.91
C VAL A 203 15.91 5.48 -9.61
#